data_AF-A0A2S5SQM4-F1
#
_entry.id   AF-A0A2S5SQM4-F1
#
_cell.length_a   1.000
_cell.length_b   1.000
_cell.length_c   1.000
_cell.angle_alpha   90.00
_cell.angle_beta   90.00
_cell.angle_gamma   90.00
#
_symmetry.space_group_name_H-M   'P 1'
#
loop_
_entity.id
_entity.type
_entity.pdbx_description
1 polymer ?
#
loop_
_entity_poly.entity_id
_entity_poly.type
_entity_poly.pdbx_seq_one_letter_code
_entity_poly.pdbx_strand_id
1 'polypeptide(L)'
;MKALGTSLQYACFACRKCFKRPQFVGATNRFMPAEQQVAQHAEAAKSNRDHHHKCPECGGVAHYMGIDFKAPRRSDVRAWRSAEAVIASGGLFLRGTQRCR
;
A
#
# COMPACT_ATOMS: atom_id res chain seq x y z
N MET A 1 -9.16 18.91 6.53
CA MET A 1 -9.90 17.67 6.19
C MET A 1 -8.92 16.71 5.52
N LYS A 2 -9.01 15.40 5.74
CA LYS A 2 -8.17 14.41 5.04
C LYS A 2 -8.93 13.93 3.82
N ALA A 3 -8.30 13.92 2.66
CA ALA A 3 -8.89 13.38 1.43
C ALA A 3 -8.43 11.93 1.23
N LEU A 4 -9.27 11.13 0.58
CA LEU A 4 -8.90 9.79 0.15
C LEU A 4 -8.07 9.92 -1.12
N GLY A 5 -6.81 9.51 -1.04
CA GLY A 5 -5.86 9.48 -2.16
C GLY A 5 -5.89 8.16 -2.91
N THR A 6 -4.79 7.84 -3.60
CA THR A 6 -4.66 6.60 -4.38
C THR A 6 -4.80 5.37 -3.49
N SER A 7 -5.56 4.38 -3.96
CA SER A 7 -5.68 3.10 -3.29
C SER A 7 -4.45 2.24 -3.54
N LEU A 8 -3.71 1.93 -2.49
CA LEU A 8 -2.55 1.05 -2.55
C LEU A 8 -2.97 -0.41 -2.38
N GLN A 9 -2.29 -1.31 -3.09
CA GLN A 9 -2.53 -2.74 -2.98
C GLN A 9 -1.68 -3.36 -1.87
N TYR A 10 -2.37 -4.02 -0.94
CA TYR A 10 -1.76 -4.81 0.12
C TYR A 10 -2.12 -6.27 -0.05
N ALA A 11 -1.21 -7.17 0.32
CA ALA A 11 -1.47 -8.59 0.36
C ALA A 11 -1.03 -9.20 1.69
N CYS A 12 -1.85 -10.11 2.20
CA CYS A 12 -1.53 -10.91 3.36
C CYS A 12 -1.18 -12.32 2.93
N PHE A 13 0.03 -12.78 3.28
CA PHE A 13 0.52 -14.12 2.93
C PHE A 13 -0.10 -15.23 3.79
N ALA A 14 -0.55 -14.90 5.00
CA ALA A 14 -1.21 -15.86 5.89
C ALA A 14 -2.58 -16.31 5.33
N CYS A 15 -3.43 -15.37 4.91
CA CYS A 15 -4.75 -15.70 4.34
C CYS A 15 -4.75 -15.79 2.80
N ARG A 16 -3.65 -15.38 2.14
CA ARG A 16 -3.50 -15.30 0.67
C ARG A 16 -4.57 -14.44 0.02
N LYS A 17 -4.80 -13.27 0.60
CA LYS A 17 -5.79 -12.29 0.12
C LYS A 17 -5.13 -10.96 -0.18
N CYS A 18 -5.58 -10.34 -1.28
CA CYS A 18 -5.22 -8.98 -1.64
C CYS A 18 -6.39 -8.05 -1.38
N PHE A 19 -6.07 -6.85 -0.93
CA PHE A 19 -7.06 -5.82 -0.67
C PHE A 19 -6.45 -4.44 -0.94
N LYS A 20 -7.32 -3.52 -1.35
CA LYS A 20 -6.95 -2.12 -1.59
C LYS A 20 -7.19 -1.33 -0.32
N ARG A 21 -6.23 -0.48 0.06
CA ARG A 21 -6.42 0.48 1.15
C ARG A 21 -6.25 1.90 0.61
N PRO A 22 -7.21 2.81 0.87
CA PRO A 22 -7.01 4.22 0.53
C PRO A 22 -5.90 4.79 1.41
N GLN A 23 -4.97 5.54 0.81
CA GLN A 23 -4.09 6.40 1.59
C GLN A 23 -4.81 7.70 1.94
N PHE A 24 -4.59 8.20 3.15
CA PHE A 24 -4.97 9.56 3.48
C PHE A 24 -3.96 10.53 2.86
N VAL A 25 -4.48 11.53 2.17
CA VAL A 25 -3.71 12.69 1.69
C VAL A 25 -4.26 13.96 2.32
N GLY A 26 -3.41 14.95 2.55
CA GLY A 26 -3.85 16.26 3.04
C GLY A 26 -4.72 16.92 1.99
N ALA A 27 -5.93 17.38 2.36
CA ALA A 27 -6.82 18.05 1.42
C ALA A 27 -6.39 19.53 1.24
N THR A 28 -5.52 19.77 0.27
CA THR A 28 -5.00 21.10 -0.03
C THR A 28 -5.83 21.82 -1.09
N ASN A 29 -5.83 23.16 -1.05
CA ASN A 29 -6.41 24.02 -2.07
C ASN A 29 -5.42 25.18 -2.35
N ARG A 30 -5.48 25.77 -3.55
CA ARG A 30 -4.63 26.88 -4.00
C ARG A 30 -4.66 28.10 -3.08
N PHE A 31 -5.80 28.34 -2.41
CA PHE A 31 -5.97 29.46 -1.49
C PHE A 31 -5.49 29.18 -0.06
N MET A 32 -5.04 27.95 0.22
CA MET A 32 -4.63 27.54 1.56
C MET A 32 -3.16 27.94 1.81
N PRO A 33 -2.81 28.58 2.94
CA PRO A 33 -1.43 28.97 3.23
C PRO A 33 -0.49 27.76 3.39
N ALA A 34 0.78 27.92 3.02
CA ALA A 34 1.76 26.83 2.94
C ALA A 34 1.94 26.08 4.27
N GLU A 35 1.96 26.81 5.39
CA GLU A 35 2.04 26.24 6.74
C GLU A 35 0.89 25.26 7.04
N GLN A 36 -0.34 25.60 6.63
CA GLN A 36 -1.51 24.74 6.83
C GLN A 36 -1.46 23.51 5.91
N GLN A 37 -0.92 23.65 4.69
CA GLN A 37 -0.70 22.50 3.80
C GLN A 37 0.30 21.51 4.41
N VAL A 38 1.41 22.00 4.97
CA VAL A 38 2.42 21.18 5.65
C VAL A 38 1.81 20.44 6.84
N ALA A 39 1.02 21.13 7.67
CA ALA A 39 0.33 20.53 8.80
C ALA A 39 -0.60 19.38 8.35
N GLN A 40 -1.40 19.60 7.31
CA GLN A 40 -2.29 18.56 6.77
C GLN A 40 -1.54 17.35 6.19
N HIS A 41 -0.41 17.59 5.51
CA HIS A 41 0.43 16.51 5.00
C HIS A 41 1.04 15.69 6.15
N ALA A 42 1.50 16.35 7.22
CA ALA A 42 2.03 15.68 8.41
C ALA A 42 0.94 14.84 9.11
N GLU A 43 -0.27 15.37 9.25
CA GLU A 43 -1.41 14.62 9.80
C GLU A 43 -1.79 13.41 8.94
N ALA A 44 -1.81 13.57 7.62
CA ALA A 44 -2.07 12.48 6.68
C ALA A 44 -0.99 11.39 6.78
N ALA A 45 0.29 11.76 6.85
CA ALA A 45 1.40 10.84 7.04
C ALA A 45 1.31 10.10 8.39
N LYS A 46 0.97 10.79 9.48
CA LYS A 46 0.74 10.17 10.79
C LYS A 46 -0.42 9.16 10.73
N SER A 47 -1.52 9.52 10.07
CA SER A 47 -2.68 8.64 9.91
C SER A 47 -2.33 7.41 9.07
N ASN A 48 -1.57 7.57 7.99
CA ASN A 48 -1.15 6.45 7.15
C ASN A 48 -0.24 5.46 7.89
N ARG A 49 0.61 5.96 8.80
CA ARG A 49 1.43 5.11 9.69
C ARG A 49 0.59 4.38 10.74
N ASP A 50 -0.34 5.08 11.39
CA ASP A 50 -1.23 4.52 12.41
C ASP A 50 -2.22 3.50 11.83
N HIS A 51 -2.58 3.64 10.55
CA HIS A 51 -3.34 2.64 9.82
C HIS A 51 -2.49 1.37 9.62
N HIS A 52 -2.42 0.58 10.69
CA HIS A 52 -1.62 -0.63 10.84
C HIS A 52 -1.78 -1.55 9.63
N HIS A 53 -0.66 -2.14 9.21
CA HIS A 53 -0.53 -3.13 8.15
C HIS A 53 -1.15 -4.49 8.53
N LYS A 54 -2.33 -4.49 9.17
CA LYS A 54 -3.02 -5.72 9.57
C LYS A 54 -4.05 -6.10 8.51
N CYS A 55 -4.17 -7.41 8.28
CA CYS A 55 -5.22 -7.95 7.43
C CYS A 55 -6.56 -7.84 8.15
N PRO A 56 -7.61 -7.30 7.50
CA PRO A 56 -8.94 -7.19 8.12
C PRO A 56 -9.61 -8.55 8.36
N GLU A 57 -9.20 -9.62 7.67
CA GLU A 57 -9.78 -10.96 7.86
C GLU A 57 -9.06 -11.80 8.90
N CYS A 58 -7.73 -11.88 8.84
CA CYS A 58 -6.96 -12.79 9.70
C CYS A 58 -6.12 -12.08 10.76
N GLY A 59 -6.09 -10.73 10.77
CA GLY A 59 -5.24 -9.96 11.69
C GLY A 59 -3.74 -10.06 11.41
N GLY A 60 -3.30 -10.88 10.45
CA GLY A 60 -1.91 -11.08 10.09
C GLY A 60 -1.27 -9.86 9.42
N VAL A 61 0.05 -9.93 9.21
CA VAL A 61 0.80 -8.84 8.57
C VAL A 61 0.45 -8.76 7.08
N ALA A 62 0.17 -7.55 6.62
CA ALA A 62 -0.15 -7.22 5.24
C ALA A 62 1.00 -6.41 4.64
N HIS A 63 1.59 -6.92 3.57
CA HIS A 63 2.70 -6.27 2.89
C HIS A 63 2.20 -5.45 1.70
N TYR A 64 2.84 -4.31 1.46
CA TYR A 64 2.57 -3.50 0.29
C TYR A 64 3.17 -4.17 -0.95
N MET A 65 2.36 -4.47 -1.96
CA MET A 65 2.79 -5.21 -3.15
C MET A 65 3.15 -4.31 -4.33
N GLY A 66 2.75 -3.03 -4.32
CA GLY A 66 2.86 -2.15 -5.48
C GLY A 66 1.53 -1.92 -6.19
N ILE A 67 1.51 -0.94 -7.12
CA ILE A 67 0.28 -0.48 -7.78
C ILE A 67 -0.18 -1.44 -8.88
N ASP A 68 0.71 -2.23 -9.49
CA ASP A 68 0.39 -3.12 -10.61
C ASP A 68 0.33 -4.61 -10.21
N PHE A 69 0.38 -4.93 -8.92
CA PHE A 69 0.32 -6.31 -8.46
C PHE A 69 -0.99 -6.97 -8.90
N LYS A 70 -0.88 -8.09 -9.62
CA LYS A 70 -2.03 -8.95 -9.95
C LYS A 70 -2.03 -10.13 -8.98
N ALA A 71 -3.01 -10.11 -8.08
CA ALA A 71 -3.19 -11.17 -7.11
C ALA A 71 -3.39 -12.54 -7.80
N PRO A 72 -2.50 -13.52 -7.56
CA PRO A 72 -2.73 -14.88 -8.04
C PRO A 72 -3.93 -15.51 -7.31
N ARG A 73 -4.47 -16.62 -7.84
CA ARG A 73 -5.57 -17.32 -7.18
C ARG A 73 -5.10 -17.80 -5.79
N ARG A 74 -6.03 -17.85 -4.83
CA ARG A 74 -5.73 -18.24 -3.44
C ARG A 74 -5.10 -19.64 -3.34
N SER A 75 -5.49 -20.55 -4.22
CA SER A 75 -5.02 -21.94 -4.27
C SER A 75 -3.62 -22.08 -4.88
N ASP A 76 -3.12 -21.08 -5.61
CA ASP A 76 -1.82 -21.14 -6.30
C ASP A 76 -0.66 -20.86 -5.35
N VAL A 77 -0.37 -21.80 -4.45
CA VAL A 77 0.67 -21.67 -3.41
C VAL A 77 2.04 -21.32 -4.01
N ARG A 78 2.37 -21.87 -5.19
CA ARG A 78 3.63 -21.59 -5.88
C ARG A 78 3.75 -20.11 -6.27
N ALA A 79 2.68 -19.53 -6.82
CA ALA A 79 2.66 -18.11 -7.20
C ALA A 79 2.75 -17.19 -5.97
N TRP A 80 2.06 -17.54 -4.88
CA TRP A 80 2.15 -16.80 -3.61
C TRP A 80 3.55 -16.83 -3.01
N ARG A 81 4.24 -17.98 -3.06
CA ARG A 81 5.65 -18.06 -2.62
C ARG A 81 6.58 -17.21 -3.48
N SER A 82 6.37 -17.17 -4.80
CA SER A 82 7.15 -16.28 -5.67
C SER A 82 6.93 -14.80 -5.34
N ALA A 83 5.68 -14.40 -5.08
CA ALA A 83 5.38 -13.04 -4.67
C ALA A 83 6.02 -12.67 -3.31
N GLU A 84 5.99 -13.60 -2.34
CA GLU A 84 6.67 -13.44 -1.06
C GLU A 84 8.18 -13.28 -1.23
N ALA A 85 8.81 -14.09 -2.09
CA ALA A 85 10.24 -13.98 -2.39
C ALA A 85 10.63 -12.65 -3.06
N VAL A 86 9.79 -12.11 -3.94
CA VAL A 86 10.02 -10.80 -4.57
C VAL A 86 9.98 -9.70 -3.51
N ILE A 87 9.00 -9.74 -2.60
CA ILE A 87 8.83 -8.71 -1.57
C ILE A 87 9.91 -8.84 -0.49
N ALA A 88 10.28 -10.06 -0.11
CA ALA A 88 11.38 -10.34 0.81
C ALA A 88 12.73 -9.85 0.25
N SER A 89 12.91 -9.86 -1.08
CA SER A 89 14.09 -9.29 -1.74
C SER A 89 14.01 -7.77 -1.96
N GLY A 90 12.93 -7.11 -1.48
CA GLY A 90 12.72 -5.67 -1.63
C GLY A 90 12.15 -5.24 -2.99
N GLY A 91 11.76 -6.19 -3.83
CA GLY A 91 11.11 -5.93 -5.11
C GLY A 91 9.65 -5.49 -4.93
N LEU A 92 9.20 -4.53 -5.75
CA LEU A 92 7.82 -4.05 -5.79
C LEU A 92 7.25 -4.21 -7.20
N PHE A 93 5.95 -4.49 -7.31
CA PHE A 93 5.26 -4.61 -8.59
C PHE A 93 4.79 -3.23 -9.07
N LEU A 94 5.68 -2.50 -9.74
CA LEU A 94 5.43 -1.19 -10.34
C LEU A 94 5.43 -1.30 -11.88
N ARG A 95 4.61 -0.49 -12.56
CA ARG A 95 4.71 -0.37 -14.02
C ARG A 95 6.03 0.30 -14.37
N GLY A 96 6.78 -0.30 -15.30
CA GLY A 96 7.99 0.31 -15.85
C GLY A 96 9.28 0.06 -15.08
N THR A 97 9.31 -0.82 -14.07
CA THR A 97 10.58 -1.36 -13.57
C THR A 97 11.12 -2.39 -14.57
N GLN A 98 11.53 -1.93 -15.75
CA GLN A 98 12.73 -2.47 -16.34
C GLN A 98 13.80 -2.29 -15.26
N ARG A 99 14.18 -3.41 -14.67
CA ARG A 99 15.34 -3.50 -13.81
C ARG A 99 16.52 -3.13 -14.70
N CYS A 100 16.84 -1.83 -14.80
CA CYS A 100 18.10 -1.37 -15.36
C CYS A 100 19.17 -1.97 -14.44
N ARG A 101 19.80 -3.03 -14.94
CA ARG A 101 20.98 -3.63 -14.37
C ARG A 101 22.19 -3.01 -15.05
#